data_AF-A0A0F8WWU6-F1
#
_entry.id   AF-A0A0F8WWU6-F1
#
_cell.length_a   1.000
_cell.length_b   1.000
_cell.length_c   1.000
_cell.angle_alpha   90.00
_cell.angle_beta   90.00
_cell.angle_gamma   90.00
#
_symmetry.space_group_name_H-M   'P 1'
#
loop_
_entity.id
_entity.type
_entity.pdbx_description
1 polymer ?
#
loop_
_entity_poly.entity_id
_entity_poly.type
_entity_poly.pdbx_seq_one_letter_code
_entity_poly.pdbx_strand_id
1 'polypeptide(L)'
;FKGDVKAIKQMVKYNRQDIVILEFVFNKLMPFIKNYALNMSMFLKGARCVNPTCGSEDIQWRGWSYTRVGKYRRLVCNVCGAWGDERKAFNENKIEVK
;
A
#
# COMPACT_ATOMS: atom_id res chain seq x y z
N PHE A 1 39.80 0.75 4.07
CA PHE A 1 38.68 -0.14 4.47
C PHE A 1 38.50 -1.25 3.42
N LYS A 2 39.22 -2.37 3.55
CA LYS A 2 38.93 -3.58 2.77
C LYS A 2 38.02 -4.44 3.65
N GLY A 3 36.70 -4.37 3.44
CA GLY A 3 35.73 -5.09 4.26
C GLY A 3 36.04 -6.59 4.31
N ASP A 4 35.95 -7.19 5.50
CA ASP A 4 36.20 -8.61 5.68
C ASP A 4 35.08 -9.43 5.03
N VAL A 5 35.44 -10.16 3.97
CA VAL A 5 34.53 -11.01 3.19
C VAL A 5 33.87 -12.08 4.08
N LYS A 6 34.57 -12.60 5.09
CA LYS A 6 33.99 -13.60 6.01
C LYS A 6 32.90 -12.97 6.89
N ALA A 7 33.17 -11.79 7.45
CA ALA A 7 32.20 -11.05 8.24
C ALA A 7 30.95 -10.69 7.40
N ILE A 8 31.13 -10.26 6.16
CA ILE A 8 30.03 -9.95 5.24
C ILE A 8 29.18 -11.20 4.96
N LYS A 9 29.82 -12.34 4.66
CA LYS A 9 29.10 -13.61 4.42
C LYS A 9 28.32 -14.06 5.65
N GLN A 10 28.89 -13.89 6.84
CA GLN A 10 28.21 -14.19 8.10
C GLN A 10 26.99 -13.29 8.31
N MET A 11 27.11 -11.99 8.04
CA MET A 11 25.99 -11.04 8.11
C MET A 11 24.89 -11.35 7.10
N VAL A 12 25.25 -11.73 5.87
CA VAL A 12 24.26 -12.16 4.87
C VAL A 12 23.50 -13.41 5.34
N LYS A 13 24.20 -14.39 5.94
CA LYS A 13 23.57 -15.61 6.45
C LYS A 13 22.61 -15.30 7.60
N TYR A 14 23.03 -14.46 8.55
CA TYR A 14 22.23 -14.03 9.69
C TYR A 14 20.98 -13.26 9.23
N ASN A 15 21.16 -12.22 8.42
CA ASN A 15 20.08 -11.34 7.97
C ASN A 15 19.03 -12.05 7.11
N ARG A 16 19.38 -13.13 6.41
CA ARG A 16 18.38 -13.94 5.67
C ARG A 16 17.33 -14.53 6.61
N GLN A 17 17.74 -15.02 7.78
CA GLN A 17 16.81 -15.58 8.76
C GLN A 17 16.00 -14.49 9.45
N ASP A 18 16.62 -13.33 9.73
CA ASP A 18 15.94 -12.19 10.33
C ASP A 18 14.76 -11.71 9.49
N ILE A 19 14.87 -11.70 8.15
CA ILE A 19 13.76 -11.33 7.26
C ILE A 19 12.56 -12.26 7.47
N VAL A 20 12.79 -13.58 7.55
CA VAL A 20 11.72 -14.58 7.72
C VAL A 20 11.03 -14.44 9.07
N ILE A 21 11.82 -14.25 10.13
CA ILE A 21 11.27 -14.06 11.49
C ILE A 21 10.51 -12.73 11.57
N LEU A 22 11.04 -11.67 10.96
CA LEU A 22 10.41 -10.36 10.97
C LEU A 22 9.07 -10.38 10.24
N GLU A 23 8.96 -11.06 9.10
CA GLU A 23 7.69 -11.24 8.39
C GLU A 23 6.65 -11.97 9.25
N PHE A 24 7.06 -13.03 9.95
CA PHE A 24 6.19 -13.77 10.84
C PHE A 24 5.70 -12.92 12.03
N VAL A 25 6.60 -12.18 12.68
CA VAL A 25 6.27 -11.28 13.79
C VAL A 25 5.35 -10.16 13.31
N PHE A 26 5.65 -9.58 12.14
CA PHE A 26 4.82 -8.55 11.52
C PHE A 26 3.38 -9.05 11.32
N ASN A 27 3.19 -10.23 10.73
CA ASN A 27 1.87 -10.82 10.50
C ASN A 27 1.09 -11.08 11.80
N LYS A 28 1.78 -11.46 12.89
CA LYS A 28 1.17 -11.62 14.22
C LYS A 28 0.74 -10.31 14.86
N LEU A 29 1.52 -9.25 14.69
CA LEU A 29 1.24 -7.94 15.26
C LEU A 29 0.23 -7.14 14.42
N MET A 30 0.10 -7.48 13.15
CA MET A 30 -0.77 -6.84 12.15
C MET A 30 -2.19 -6.51 12.65
N PRO A 31 -2.92 -7.40 13.37
CA PRO A 31 -4.27 -7.10 13.85
C PRO A 31 -4.33 -6.02 14.95
N PHE A 32 -3.24 -5.82 15.69
CA PHE A 32 -3.17 -4.88 16.81
C PHE A 32 -2.73 -3.47 16.39
N ILE A 33 -2.22 -3.32 15.16
CA ILE A 33 -1.78 -2.04 14.63
C ILE A 33 -3.01 -1.30 14.08
N LYS A 34 -3.60 -0.42 14.90
CA LYS A 34 -4.83 0.32 14.58
C LYS A 34 -4.75 1.16 13.29
N ASN A 35 -3.55 1.58 12.90
CA ASN A 35 -3.27 2.39 11.72
C ASN A 35 -2.60 1.61 10.57
N TYR A 36 -2.60 0.27 10.61
CA TYR A 36 -2.04 -0.59 9.56
C TYR A 36 -2.90 -0.59 8.27
N ALA A 37 -3.66 0.46 7.98
CA ALA A 37 -3.98 0.76 6.60
C ALA A 37 -2.70 1.22 5.88
N LEU A 38 -1.69 0.33 5.78
CA LEU A 38 -0.62 0.48 4.81
C LEU A 38 -1.35 0.69 3.49
N ASN A 39 -1.21 1.88 2.92
CA ASN A 39 -2.02 2.25 1.79
C ASN A 39 -1.57 1.40 0.59
N MET A 40 -2.18 0.22 0.42
CA MET A 40 -1.80 -0.76 -0.59
C MET A 40 -1.97 -0.19 -2.00
N SER A 41 -2.79 0.85 -2.18
CA SER A 41 -2.86 1.57 -3.47
C SER A 41 -1.54 2.23 -3.89
N MET A 42 -0.59 2.43 -2.96
CA MET A 42 0.74 2.94 -3.29
C MET A 42 1.63 1.88 -3.94
N PHE A 43 1.47 0.61 -3.55
CA PHE A 43 2.36 -0.49 -3.96
C PHE A 43 1.73 -1.38 -5.04
N LEU A 44 0.41 -1.47 -5.08
CA LEU A 44 -0.33 -2.27 -6.04
C LEU A 44 -0.61 -1.46 -7.31
N LYS A 45 -0.48 -2.12 -8.47
CA LYS A 45 -0.92 -1.56 -9.75
C LYS A 45 -2.43 -1.79 -9.88
N GLY A 46 -3.12 -0.79 -10.41
CA GLY A 46 -4.58 -0.83 -10.59
C GLY A 46 -5.33 -0.47 -9.30
N ALA A 47 -6.63 -0.28 -9.45
CA ALA A 47 -7.49 0.04 -8.32
C ALA A 47 -7.87 -1.27 -7.62
N ARG A 48 -7.41 -1.42 -6.37
CA ARG A 48 -7.69 -2.56 -5.50
C ARG A 48 -8.09 -2.06 -4.13
N CYS A 49 -8.67 -2.96 -3.34
CA CYS A 49 -8.99 -2.70 -1.96
C CYS A 49 -7.74 -2.23 -1.19
N VAL A 50 -7.85 -1.06 -0.53
CA VAL A 50 -6.77 -0.48 0.26
C VAL A 50 -6.48 -1.24 1.55
N ASN A 51 -7.44 -2.04 2.03
CA ASN A 51 -7.24 -2.88 3.20
C ASN A 51 -6.22 -3.98 2.84
N PRO A 52 -5.05 -3.99 3.49
CA PRO A 52 -3.96 -4.91 3.17
C PRO A 52 -4.23 -6.37 3.55
N THR A 53 -5.23 -6.65 4.39
CA THR A 53 -5.69 -8.03 4.66
C THR A 53 -6.62 -8.57 3.58
N CYS A 54 -7.20 -7.69 2.76
CA CYS A 54 -8.15 -8.06 1.71
C CYS A 54 -7.52 -7.98 0.32
N GLY A 55 -7.02 -6.79 -0.08
CA GLY A 55 -6.38 -6.60 -1.37
C GLY A 55 -7.23 -6.95 -2.61
N SER A 56 -8.52 -7.24 -2.44
CA SER A 56 -9.42 -7.67 -3.51
C SER A 56 -9.50 -6.66 -4.66
N GLU A 57 -9.65 -7.16 -5.87
CA GLU A 57 -9.94 -6.37 -7.07
C GLU A 57 -11.43 -6.05 -7.22
N ASP A 58 -12.29 -6.71 -6.44
CA ASP A 58 -13.73 -6.45 -6.42
C ASP A 58 -14.02 -5.17 -5.62
N ILE A 59 -13.97 -4.07 -6.34
CA ILE A 59 -14.19 -2.72 -5.85
C ILE A 59 -15.27 -1.99 -6.66
N GLN A 60 -15.95 -1.08 -6.00
CA GLN A 60 -16.92 -0.18 -6.60
C GLN A 60 -16.50 1.27 -6.40
N TRP A 61 -16.54 2.05 -7.47
CA TRP A 61 -16.31 3.49 -7.39
C TRP A 61 -17.56 4.24 -6.92
N ARG A 62 -17.43 5.10 -5.91
CA ARG A 62 -18.53 5.84 -5.29
C ARG A 62 -18.14 7.28 -4.94
N GLY A 63 -18.58 8.23 -5.77
CA GLY A 63 -18.43 9.66 -5.50
C GLY A 63 -16.98 10.15 -5.54
N TRP A 64 -16.75 11.27 -4.86
CA TRP A 64 -15.50 12.03 -4.89
C TRP A 64 -15.04 12.42 -3.48
N SER A 65 -13.74 12.33 -3.21
CA SER A 65 -13.07 12.87 -2.03
C SER A 65 -12.39 14.19 -2.42
N TYR A 66 -12.49 15.20 -1.56
CA TYR A 66 -11.92 16.51 -1.79
C TYR A 66 -10.89 16.80 -0.70
N THR A 67 -9.71 17.23 -1.12
CA THR A 67 -8.64 17.68 -0.24
C THR A 67 -8.24 19.09 -0.64
N ARG A 68 -7.41 19.76 0.17
CA ARG A 68 -6.85 21.08 -0.17
C ARG A 68 -6.09 21.12 -1.49
N VAL A 69 -5.60 19.97 -1.95
CA VAL A 69 -4.71 19.87 -3.12
C VAL A 69 -5.39 19.22 -4.34
N GLY A 70 -6.64 18.75 -4.23
CA GLY A 70 -7.32 18.15 -5.38
C GLY A 70 -8.55 17.31 -5.05
N LYS A 71 -9.18 16.85 -6.13
CA LYS A 71 -10.36 15.98 -6.16
C LYS A 71 -9.93 14.57 -6.53
N TYR A 72 -10.40 13.56 -5.81
CA TYR A 72 -10.02 12.16 -5.99
C TYR A 72 -11.28 11.30 -6.10
N ARG A 73 -11.27 10.26 -6.93
CA ARG A 73 -12.41 9.34 -7.01
C ARG A 73 -12.40 8.38 -5.83
N ARG A 74 -13.53 8.18 -5.16
CA ARG A 74 -13.63 7.27 -4.01
C ARG A 74 -13.94 5.85 -4.46
N LEU A 75 -13.32 4.86 -3.82
CA LEU A 75 -13.58 3.44 -4.00
C LEU A 75 -14.03 2.77 -2.70
N VAL A 76 -14.84 1.73 -2.83
CA VAL A 76 -15.28 0.84 -1.75
C VAL A 76 -15.04 -0.59 -2.16
N CYS A 77 -14.45 -1.40 -1.29
CA CYS A 77 -14.33 -2.83 -1.53
C CYS A 77 -15.66 -3.55 -1.26
N ASN A 78 -16.13 -4.38 -2.19
CA ASN A 78 -17.36 -5.15 -2.03
C ASN A 78 -17.19 -6.35 -1.07
N VAL A 79 -15.95 -6.80 -0.84
CA VAL A 79 -15.64 -7.95 0.02
C VAL A 79 -15.52 -7.57 1.49
N CYS A 80 -14.76 -6.50 1.80
CA CYS A 80 -14.48 -6.10 3.18
C CYS A 80 -15.05 -4.74 3.58
N GLY A 81 -15.69 -4.01 2.66
CA GLY A 81 -16.29 -2.70 2.93
C GLY A 81 -15.28 -1.56 3.13
N ALA A 82 -13.97 -1.81 2.96
CA ALA A 82 -12.95 -0.79 3.14
C ALA A 82 -13.08 0.34 2.11
N TRP A 83 -12.95 1.57 2.58
CA TRP A 83 -12.98 2.79 1.76
C TRP A 83 -11.56 3.22 1.41
N GLY A 84 -11.38 3.69 0.18
CA GLY A 84 -10.13 4.28 -0.30
C GLY A 84 -10.38 5.39 -1.31
N ASP A 85 -9.31 6.09 -1.66
CA ASP A 85 -9.28 7.12 -2.70
C ASP A 85 -8.39 6.68 -3.86
N GLU A 86 -8.71 7.14 -5.06
CA GLU A 86 -7.84 6.99 -6.22
C GLU A 86 -6.50 7.71 -5.98
N ARG A 87 -5.41 7.09 -6.41
CA ARG A 87 -4.06 7.64 -6.21
C ARG A 87 -3.84 8.95 -6.98
N LYS A 88 -4.43 9.08 -8.16
CA LYS A 88 -4.26 10.26 -9.02
C LYS A 88 -5.41 11.22 -8.77
N ALA A 89 -5.07 12.49 -8.60
CA ALA A 89 -6.05 13.56 -8.59
C ALA A 89 -6.75 13.60 -9.96
N PHE A 90 -8.05 13.82 -9.93
CA PHE A 90 -8.86 14.11 -11.09
C PHE A 90 -8.52 15.51 -11.60
N ASN A 91 -7.91 15.58 -12.79
CA ASN A 91 -7.63 16.85 -13.45
C ASN A 91 -8.83 17.28 -14.29
N GLU A 92 -9.50 18.35 -13.88
CA GLU A 92 -10.66 18.92 -14.59
C GLU A 92 -10.24 19.74 -15.83
N ASN A 93 -8.95 20.12 -15.94
CA ASN A 93 -8.45 20.94 -17.04
C ASN A 93 -7.83 20.10 -18.18
N LYS A 94 -8.68 19.53 -19.02
CA LYS A 94 -8.41 19.42 -20.46
C LYS A 94 -9.36 20.36 -21.18
N ILE A 95 -9.16 21.67 -21.02
CA ILE A 95 -9.75 22.62 -21.97
C ILE A 95 -8.87 22.51 -23.21
N GLU A 96 -9.36 21.84 -24.24
CA GLU A 96 -8.77 21.90 -25.57
C GLU A 96 -8.77 23.36 -26.02
N VAL A 97 -7.60 24.00 -25.93
CA VAL A 97 -7.37 25.25 -26.64
C VAL A 97 -7.32 24.87 -28.12
N LYS A 98 -8.39 25.21 -28.85
CA LYS A 98 -8.44 25.16 -30.31
C LYS A 98 -7.44 26.12 -30.92
#